data_AF-A0A535GR08-F1
#
_entry.id   AF-A0A535GR08-F1
#
_cell.length_a   1.000
_cell.length_b   1.000
_cell.length_c   1.000
_cell.angle_alpha   90.00
_cell.angle_beta   90.00
_cell.angle_gamma   90.00
#
_symmetry.space_group_name_H-M   'P 1'
#
loop_
_entity.id
_entity.type
_entity.pdbx_description
1 polymer ?
#
loop_
_entity_poly.entity_id
_entity_poly.type
_entity_poly.pdbx_seq_one_letter_code
_entity_poly.pdbx_strand_id
1 'polypeptide(L)' 'DGHHIVHWMNGGGLELENMALLCHRHHWMVHEGGWQIVKTESDGLLPVAPMHVFGMPRGPD' A
#
# COMPACT_ATOMS: atom_id res chain seq x y z
N ASP A 1 5.24 -0.85 -13.84
CA ASP A 1 3.78 -0.91 -13.73
C ASP A 1 3.33 0.28 -12.89
N GLY A 2 2.22 0.91 -13.26
CA GLY A 2 1.73 2.13 -12.59
C GLY A 2 0.71 1.78 -11.52
N HIS A 3 1.01 2.07 -10.27
CA HIS A 3 0.10 1.87 -9.14
C HIS A 3 -0.63 3.17 -8.82
N HIS A 4 -1.95 3.12 -8.70
CA HIS A 4 -2.74 4.27 -8.24
C HIS A 4 -2.71 4.33 -6.71
N ILE A 5 -2.25 5.45 -6.14
CA ILE A 5 -2.18 5.66 -4.68
C ILE A 5 -3.61 5.69 -4.10
N VAL A 6 -4.49 6.49 -4.69
CA VAL A 6 -5.93 6.41 -4.47
C VAL A 6 -6.53 5.68 -5.67
N HIS A 7 -7.15 4.54 -5.40
CA HIS A 7 -7.78 3.74 -6.44
C HIS A 7 -8.93 4.51 -7.12
N TRP A 8 -9.08 4.36 -8.44
CA TRP A 8 -10.13 5.02 -9.25
C TRP A 8 -11.56 4.83 -8.73
N MET A 9 -11.91 3.65 -8.20
CA MET A 9 -13.23 3.38 -7.62
C MET A 9 -13.48 4.17 -6.33
N ASN A 10 -12.43 4.66 -5.69
CA ASN A 10 -12.49 5.50 -4.50
C ASN A 10 -12.39 7.00 -4.85
N GLY A 11 -12.56 7.36 -6.12
CA GLY A 11 -12.48 8.73 -6.60
C GLY A 11 -11.07 9.23 -6.90
N GLY A 12 -10.07 8.35 -6.98
CA GLY A 12 -8.73 8.72 -7.42
C GLY A 12 -8.68 9.07 -8.91
N GLY A 13 -8.02 10.18 -9.25
CA GLY A 13 -7.84 10.60 -10.64
C GLY A 13 -6.75 9.82 -11.38
N LEU A 14 -6.63 10.10 -12.68
CA LEU A 14 -5.67 9.45 -13.58
C LEU A 14 -4.41 10.30 -13.79
N GLU A 15 -4.32 11.43 -13.11
CA GLU A 15 -3.15 12.31 -13.12
C GLU A 15 -1.92 11.66 -12.47
N LEU A 16 -0.73 12.05 -12.95
CA LEU A 16 0.55 11.45 -12.56
C LEU A 16 0.81 11.60 -11.05
N GLU A 17 0.28 12.63 -10.42
CA GLU A 17 0.42 12.89 -8.98
C GLU A 17 -0.26 11.82 -8.11
N ASN A 18 -1.20 11.05 -8.67
CA ASN A 18 -1.87 9.91 -8.04
C ASN A 18 -1.25 8.55 -8.43
N MET A 19 -0.13 8.54 -9.16
CA MET A 19 0.53 7.32 -9.60
C MET A 19 1.90 7.13 -8.94
N ALA A 20 2.27 5.86 -8.72
CA ALA A 20 3.59 5.45 -8.29
C ALA A 20 4.12 4.34 -9.20
N LEU A 21 5.38 4.43 -9.61
CA LEU A 21 6.02 3.38 -10.39
C LEU A 21 6.52 2.27 -9.46
N LEU A 22 5.94 1.08 -9.60
CA LEU A 22 6.35 -0.10 -8.86
C LEU A 22 6.85 -1.18 -9.84
N CYS A 23 7.85 -1.95 -9.39
CA CYS A 23 8.19 -3.20 -10.07
C CYS A 23 7.11 -4.25 -9.75
N HIS A 24 7.00 -5.30 -10.57
CA HIS A 24 5.98 -6.34 -10.43
C HIS A 24 5.85 -6.89 -9.00
N ARG A 25 6.99 -7.17 -8.34
CA ARG A 25 7.00 -7.68 -6.96
C ARG A 25 6.42 -6.69 -5.96
N HIS A 26 6.81 -5.42 -6.03
CA HIS A 26 6.27 -4.39 -5.14
C HIS A 26 4.81 -4.10 -5.44
N HIS A 27 4.40 -4.19 -6.71
CA HIS A 27 3.01 -4.00 -7.08
C HIS A 27 2.12 -5.09 -6.48
N TRP A 28 2.55 -6.35 -6.57
CA TRP A 28 1.87 -7.47 -5.93
C TRP A 28 1.80 -7.33 -4.40
N MET A 29 2.87 -6.89 -3.75
CA MET A 29 2.87 -6.71 -2.29
C MET A 29 1.86 -5.66 -1.81
N VAL A 30 1.61 -4.62 -2.59
CA VAL A 30 0.59 -3.61 -2.26
C VAL A 30 -0.82 -4.14 -2.51
N HIS A 31 -1.04 -4.87 -3.60
CA HIS A 31 -2.37 -5.43 -3.90
C HIS A 31 -2.77 -6.59 -3.00
N GLU A 32 -1.84 -7.52 -2.75
CA GLU A 32 -2.14 -8.82 -2.12
C GLU A 32 -1.40 -9.02 -0.79
N GLY A 33 -0.27 -8.34 -0.60
CA GLY A 33 0.60 -8.51 0.56
C GLY A 33 0.25 -7.62 1.76
N GLY A 34 -0.80 -6.81 1.68
CA GLY A 34 -1.24 -5.91 2.76
C GLY A 34 -0.32 -4.70 2.98
N TRP A 35 0.64 -4.45 2.10
CA TRP A 35 1.46 -3.23 2.14
C TRP A 35 0.64 -2.02 1.71
N GLN A 36 0.95 -0.84 2.25
CA GLN A 36 0.33 0.42 1.84
C GLN A 36 1.40 1.38 1.34
N ILE A 37 1.01 2.27 0.42
CA ILE A 37 1.84 3.39 -0.02
C ILE A 37 1.16 4.68 0.43
N VAL A 38 1.87 5.50 1.21
CA VAL A 38 1.36 6.77 1.71
C VAL A 38 2.16 7.91 1.09
N LYS A 39 1.46 8.91 0.55
CA LYS A 39 2.07 10.15 0.08
C LYS A 39 2.29 11.11 1.26
N THR A 40 3.46 11.71 1.35
CA THR A 40 3.79 12.66 2.43
C THR A 40 3.55 14.10 1.99
N GLU A 41 3.47 15.01 2.96
CA GLU A 41 3.36 16.46 2.73
C GLU A 41 4.53 17.04 1.93
N SER A 42 5.68 16.37 1.94
CA SER A 42 6.89 16.75 1.18
C SER A 42 6.99 16.06 -0.18
N ASP A 43 5.87 15.57 -0.72
CA ASP A 43 5.77 14.88 -2.02
C ASP A 43 6.60 13.57 -2.10
N GLY A 44 6.92 13.00 -0.94
CA GLY A 44 7.58 11.70 -0.82
C GLY A 44 6.57 10.55 -0.77
N LEU A 45 7.06 9.32 -1.03
CA LEU A 45 6.29 8.09 -0.86
C LEU A 45 6.87 7.27 0.29
N LEU A 46 6.02 6.85 1.22
CA LEU A 46 6.37 5.99 2.34
C LEU A 46 5.66 4.62 2.20
N PRO A 47 6.41 3.52 2.07
CA PRO A 47 5.84 2.19 2.17
C PRO A 47 5.58 1.84 3.64
N VAL A 48 4.36 1.41 3.95
CA VAL A 48 3.95 0.96 5.29
C VAL A 48 3.73 -0.54 5.24
N ALA A 49 4.51 -1.27 6.03
CA ALA A 49 4.38 -2.72 6.15
C ALA A 49 3.08 -3.08 6.88
N PRO A 50 2.43 -4.22 6.54
CA PRO A 50 1.28 -4.70 7.28
C PRO A 50 1.66 -4.97 8.74
N MET A 51 0.75 -4.65 9.65
CA MET A 51 0.88 -5.06 11.05
C MET A 51 0.68 -6.57 11.12
N HIS A 52 1.74 -7.30 11.44
CA HIS A 52 1.65 -8.74 11.67
C HIS A 52 1.20 -8.94 13.11
N VAL A 53 -0.09 -9.14 13.33
CA VAL A 53 -0.56 -9.63 14.62
C VAL A 53 -0.15 -11.10 14.68
N PHE A 54 1.02 -11.40 15.27
CA PHE A 54 1.28 -12.76 15.72
C PHE A 54 0.10 -13.14 16.63
N GLY A 55 -0.62 -14.19 16.25
CA GLY A 55 -1.96 -14.50 16.77
C GLY A 55 -2.07 -14.31 18.28
N MET A 56 -3.28 -13.92 18.72
CA MET A 56 -3.64 -13.79 20.14
C MET A 56 -2.98 -14.93 20.94
N PRO A 57 -2.31 -14.65 22.08
CA PRO A 57 -1.71 -15.69 22.88
C PRO A 57 -2.74 -16.80 23.09
N ARG A 58 -2.39 -18.03 22.70
CA ARG A 58 -3.19 -19.21 23.02
C ARG A 58 -3.50 -19.16 24.51
N GLY A 59 -4.80 -19.14 24.85
CA GLY A 59 -5.26 -19.09 26.24
C GLY A 59 -4.73 -20.30 27.02
N PRO A 60 -4.68 -20.22 28.36
CA PRO A 60 -4.30 -21.36 29.18
C PRO A 60 -5.22 -22.55 28.90
N ASP A 61 -4.62 -23.73 28.84
CA ASP A 61 -5.26 -25.04 28.72
C ASP A 61 -6.11 -25.43 29.93
#